data_AF-A0A920MWR2-F1
#
_entry.id   AF-A0A920MWR2-F1
#
_cell.length_a   1.000
_cell.length_b   1.000
_cell.length_c   1.000
_cell.angle_alpha   90.00
_cell.angle_beta   90.00
_cell.angle_gamma   90.00
#
_symmetry.space_group_name_H-M   'P 1'
#
loop_
_entity.id
_entity.type
_entity.pdbx_description
1 polymer ?
#
loop_
_entity_poly.entity_id
_entity_poly.type
_entity_poly.pdbx_seq_one_letter_code
_entity_poly.pdbx_strand_id
1 'polypeptide(L)' 'MTSMLQTVMDAGTGGSARWRHNFYHPAGGKTGTTQNWTDAWFVGFSKQLAGGVWIGVDDPS' A
#
# COMPACT_ATOMS: atom_id res chain seq x y z
N MET A 1 4.34 -14.48 -6.10
CA MET A 1 3.45 -13.37 -5.68
C MET A 1 4.07 -12.50 -4.60
N THR A 2 4.58 -13.05 -3.50
CA THR A 2 5.22 -12.25 -2.42
C THR A 2 6.34 -11.36 -2.93
N SER A 3 7.23 -11.88 -3.78
CA SER A 3 8.31 -11.09 -4.39
C SER A 3 7.79 -9.90 -5.21
N MET A 4 6.74 -10.10 -6.01
CA MET A 4 6.13 -9.04 -6.80
C MET A 4 5.53 -7.92 -5.93
N LEU A 5 4.89 -8.29 -4.81
CA LEU A 5 4.31 -7.33 -3.87
C LEU A 5 5.36 -6.66 -2.97
N GLN A 6 6.51 -7.31 -2.74
CA GLN A 6 7.68 -6.69 -2.13
C GLN A 6 8.27 -5.61 -3.07
N THR A 7 8.36 -5.89 -4.37
CA THR A 7 8.83 -4.89 -5.36
C THR A 7 7.96 -3.63 -5.37
N VAL A 8 6.65 -3.73 -5.15
CA VAL A 8 5.78 -2.54 -5.01
C VAL A 8 6.21 -1.66 -3.83
N MET A 9 6.64 -2.28 -2.73
CA MET A 9 7.14 -1.57 -1.56
C MET A 9 8.57 -1.07 -1.74
N ASP A 10 9.43 -1.79 -2.46
CA ASP A 10 10.84 -1.46 -2.56
C ASP A 10 11.15 -0.44 -3.68
N ALA A 11 10.41 -0.51 -4.80
CA ALA A 11 10.64 0.30 -5.99
C ALA A 11 9.36 0.75 -6.72
N GLY A 12 8.17 0.43 -6.20
CA GLY A 12 6.90 0.75 -6.81
C GLY A 12 6.12 1.85 -6.08
N THR A 13 4.80 1.81 -6.24
CA THR A 13 3.88 2.82 -5.70
C THR A 13 3.80 2.83 -4.17
N GLY A 14 4.22 1.76 -3.49
CA GLY A 14 4.36 1.69 -2.04
C GLY A 14 5.73 2.15 -1.53
N GLY A 15 6.62 2.63 -2.42
CA GLY A 15 8.02 2.98 -2.15
C GLY A 15 8.24 3.89 -0.95
N SER A 16 7.31 4.81 -0.68
CA SER A 16 7.41 5.76 0.43
C SER A 16 7.54 5.09 1.79
N ALA A 17 7.01 3.88 1.96
CA ALA A 17 7.22 3.08 3.17
C ALA A 17 8.72 2.89 3.46
N ARG A 18 9.55 2.67 2.42
CA ARG A 18 11.01 2.52 2.57
C ARG A 18 11.70 3.86 2.72
N TRP A 19 11.61 4.74 1.72
CA TRP A 19 12.47 5.92 1.63
C TRP A 19 12.02 7.11 2.47
N ARG A 20 10.73 7.17 2.85
CA ARG A 20 10.17 8.25 3.68
C ARG A 20 9.97 7.84 5.13
N HIS A 21 9.49 6.61 5.34
CA HIS A 21 9.09 6.13 6.65
C HIS A 21 10.08 5.13 7.28
N ASN A 22 11.21 4.84 6.62
CA ASN A 22 12.26 3.94 7.10
C ASN A 22 11.74 2.56 7.54
N PHE A 23 10.64 2.10 6.96
CA PHE A 23 10.09 0.79 7.25
C PHE A 23 10.83 -0.25 6.41
N TYR A 24 11.81 -0.96 6.96
CA TYR A 24 12.62 -1.96 6.23
C TYR A 24 12.28 -3.41 6.57
N HIS A 25 11.26 -3.66 7.39
CA HIS A 25 10.84 -5.01 7.71
C HIS A 25 10.34 -5.75 6.45
N PRO A 26 10.60 -7.07 6.28
CA PRO A 26 10.10 -7.83 5.14
C PRO A 26 8.57 -7.81 5.09
N ALA A 27 8.03 -7.14 4.08
CA ALA A 27 6.59 -7.00 3.86
C ALA A 27 6.30 -6.85 2.37
N GLY A 28 5.12 -7.30 1.95
CA GLY A 28 4.57 -7.01 0.63
C GLY A 28 3.31 -6.16 0.76
N GLY A 29 2.98 -5.40 -0.28
CA GLY A 29 1.76 -4.60 -0.27
C GLY A 29 1.39 -4.02 -1.63
N LYS A 30 0.23 -3.37 -1.69
CA LYS A 30 -0.27 -2.74 -2.90
C LYS A 30 -1.09 -1.50 -2.58
N THR A 31 -0.83 -0.43 -3.33
CA THR A 31 -1.68 0.76 -3.36
C THR A 31 -2.83 0.57 -4.35
N GLY A 32 -3.97 1.19 -4.08
CA GLY A 32 -5.02 1.40 -5.06
C GLY A 32 -5.65 2.77 -4.91
N THR A 33 -6.16 3.26 -6.02
CA THR A 33 -6.77 4.58 -6.14
C THR A 33 -7.86 4.47 -7.20
N THR A 34 -9.05 4.96 -6.91
CA THR A 34 -10.12 5.08 -7.92
C THR A 34 -9.91 6.29 -8.82
N GLN A 35 -10.66 6.32 -9.91
CA GLN A 35 -10.77 7.51 -10.74
C GLN A 35 -11.28 8.69 -9.90
N ASN A 36 -10.88 9.91 -10.25
CA ASN A 36 -11.26 11.15 -9.56
C ASN A 36 -10.84 11.22 -8.07
N TRP A 37 -9.95 10.32 -7.61
CA TRP A 37 -9.39 10.35 -6.26
C TRP A 37 -10.42 10.21 -5.14
N THR A 38 -11.57 9.59 -5.43
CA THR A 38 -12.65 9.41 -4.45
C THR A 38 -12.25 8.45 -3.34
N ASP A 39 -11.40 7.48 -3.67
CA ASP A 39 -10.94 6.43 -2.80
C ASP A 39 -9.43 6.20 -2.98
N ALA A 40 -8.76 6.02 -1.86
CA ALA A 40 -7.40 5.55 -1.79
C ALA A 40 -7.32 4.42 -0.77
N TRP A 41 -6.57 3.37 -1.09
CA TRP A 41 -6.28 2.31 -0.14
C TRP A 41 -4.85 1.80 -0.25
N PHE A 42 -4.42 1.19 0.83
CA PHE A 42 -3.23 0.38 0.88
C PHE A 42 -3.54 -0.91 1.63
N VAL A 43 -3.17 -2.05 1.04
CA VAL A 43 -3.19 -3.35 1.73
C VAL A 43 -1.78 -3.88 1.78
N GLY A 44 -1.33 -4.28 2.97
CA GLY A 44 0.01 -4.78 3.22
C GLY A 44 0.02 -5.97 4.16
N PHE A 45 1.09 -6.77 4.10
CA PHE A 45 1.27 -7.93 4.95
C PHE A 45 2.75 -8.18 5.27
N SER A 46 3.00 -8.73 6.45
CA SER A 46 4.26 -9.36 6.86
C SER A 46 4.08 -10.88 6.92
N LYS A 47 5.04 -11.60 7.49
CA LYS A 47 4.89 -13.06 7.71
C LYS A 47 3.76 -13.43 8.67
N GLN A 48 3.36 -12.52 9.56
CA GLN A 48 2.51 -12.81 10.71
C GLN A 48 1.19 -12.03 10.70
N LEU A 49 1.13 -10.90 9.99
CA LEU A 49 0.01 -9.98 10.01
C LEU A 49 -0.32 -9.47 8.62
N ALA A 50 -1.60 -9.25 8.37
CA ALA A 50 -2.10 -8.53 7.20
C ALA A 50 -3.01 -7.39 7.69
N GLY A 51 -2.98 -6.26 6.98
CA GLY A 51 -3.78 -5.08 7.31
C GLY A 51 -4.07 -4.25 6.07
N GLY A 52 -5.19 -3.54 6.12
CA GLY A 52 -5.64 -2.64 5.08
C GLY A 52 -6.06 -1.30 5.67
N VAL A 53 -5.76 -0.22 4.96
CA VAL A 53 -6.24 1.13 5.25
C VAL A 53 -6.96 1.63 4.01
N TRP A 54 -8.17 2.14 4.19
CA TRP A 54 -8.93 2.83 3.16
C TRP A 54 -9.23 4.25 3.65
N ILE A 55 -9.20 5.19 2.73
CA ILE A 55 -9.60 6.58 2.92
C ILE A 55 -10.46 6.95 1.70
N GLY A 56 -11.63 7.53 1.93
CA GLY A 56 -12.51 8.02 0.88
C GLY A 56 -13.56 8.99 1.41
N VAL A 57 -14.46 9.40 0.51
CA VAL A 57 -15.58 10.31 0.80
C VAL A 57 -16.88 9.52 0.68
N ASP A 58 -17.82 9.74 1.60
CA ASP A 58 -19.10 9.01 1.62
C ASP A 58 -19.95 9.27 0.36
N ASP A 59 -20.04 10.52 -0.08
CA ASP A 59 -20.78 10.94 -1.28
C ASP A 59 -19.83 11.63 -2.29
N PRO A 60 -19.11 10.86 -3.13
CA PRO A 60 -18.24 11.41 -4.16
C PRO A 60 -19.04 11.96 -5.35
N SER A 61 -18.60 13.10 -5.89
CA SER A 61 -19.20 13.81 -7.04
C SER A 61 -18.89 13.19 -8.39
#